data_AF-A0AAV9M9M9-F1
#
_entry.id   AF-A0AAV9M9M9-F1
#
_cell.length_a   1.000
_cell.length_b   1.000
_cell.length_c   1.000
_cell.angle_alpha   90.00
_cell.angle_beta   90.00
_cell.angle_gamma   90.00
#
_symmetry.space_group_name_H-M   'P 1'
#
loop_
_entity.id
_entity.type
_entity.pdbx_description
1 polymer ?
#
loop_
_entity_poly.entity_id
_entity_poly.type
_entity_poly.pdbx_seq_one_letter_code
_entity_poly.pdbx_strand_id
1 'polypeptide(L)'
;MSALCEATGANVSEVSYAVGKDSRIRPKFLNASVGFGGSCFQKDILNLVYICECNGLPEVAEYWKQVIKINDYQKIRFVNRVVASMFNTVSGKKVAILGFAFKKDTGDTRETPAIDVCKGLLGDKAKLSIYEPQVNEDQIQRDLAMNKFDWDHPLHLQPMSPTGVKQVSVVWDAYTATKDAHAVCILTEWDEFKSLDYKKMYDNMQKPAFIFDGRNVVDADKLREIGFIVYAIGKPLDAWLKDMPAVV
;
A
#
# COMPACT_ATOMS: atom_id res chain seq x y z
N MET A 1 -15.19 5.55 1.22
CA MET A 1 -15.61 6.04 -0.12
C MET A 1 -14.89 5.35 -1.27
N SER A 2 -13.56 5.20 -1.28
CA SER A 2 -12.84 4.58 -2.42
C SER A 2 -13.40 3.20 -2.82
N ALA A 3 -13.65 2.32 -1.85
CA ALA A 3 -14.22 0.99 -2.11
C ALA A 3 -15.61 1.06 -2.79
N LEU A 4 -16.43 2.04 -2.40
CA LEU A 4 -17.74 2.27 -3.03
C LEU A 4 -17.59 2.79 -4.47
N CYS A 5 -16.59 3.64 -4.73
CA CYS A 5 -16.29 4.13 -6.06
C CYS A 5 -15.90 2.96 -6.99
N GLU A 6 -15.03 2.07 -6.51
CA GLU A 6 -14.65 0.84 -7.23
C GLU A 6 -15.87 -0.05 -7.56
N ALA A 7 -16.82 -0.19 -6.63
CA ALA A 7 -18.02 -1.02 -6.80
C ALA A 7 -19.06 -0.41 -7.75
N THR A 8 -19.11 0.92 -7.86
CA THR A 8 -20.13 1.66 -8.63
C THR A 8 -19.62 2.18 -9.97
N GLY A 9 -18.31 2.15 -10.20
CA GLY A 9 -17.68 2.76 -11.37
C GLY A 9 -17.48 4.27 -11.24
N ALA A 10 -17.61 4.84 -10.03
CA ALA A 10 -17.26 6.23 -9.76
C ALA A 10 -15.74 6.41 -9.56
N ASN A 11 -15.28 7.66 -9.51
CA ASN A 11 -13.88 8.02 -9.31
C ASN A 11 -13.70 8.80 -8.00
N VAL A 12 -12.93 8.25 -7.07
CA VAL A 12 -12.68 8.84 -5.74
C VAL A 12 -11.99 10.20 -5.84
N SER A 13 -11.16 10.44 -6.86
CA SER A 13 -10.50 11.74 -7.05
C SER A 13 -11.51 12.84 -7.40
N GLU A 14 -12.54 12.51 -8.20
CA GLU A 14 -13.63 13.43 -8.53
C GLU A 14 -14.53 13.68 -7.32
N VAL A 15 -14.85 12.63 -6.56
CA VAL A 15 -15.61 12.74 -5.30
C VAL A 15 -14.86 13.64 -4.31
N SER A 16 -13.57 13.39 -4.06
CA SER A 16 -12.74 14.21 -3.17
C SER A 16 -12.62 15.65 -3.65
N TYR A 17 -12.50 15.88 -4.97
CA TYR A 17 -12.49 17.21 -5.54
C TYR A 17 -13.81 17.95 -5.28
N ALA A 18 -14.95 17.32 -5.57
CA ALA A 18 -16.27 17.91 -5.38
C ALA A 18 -16.56 18.22 -3.91
N VAL A 19 -16.30 17.27 -3.01
CA VAL A 19 -16.45 17.43 -1.56
C VAL A 19 -15.53 18.54 -1.03
N GLY A 20 -14.28 18.58 -1.50
CA GLY A 20 -13.29 19.57 -1.10
C GLY A 20 -13.55 21.01 -1.56
N LYS A 21 -14.52 21.23 -2.47
CA LYS A 21 -14.96 22.57 -2.86
C LYS A 21 -15.79 23.26 -1.78
N ASP A 22 -16.44 22.49 -0.91
CA ASP A 22 -17.13 23.05 0.24
C ASP A 22 -16.11 23.66 1.21
N SER A 23 -16.22 24.96 1.47
CA SER A 23 -15.28 25.71 2.31
C SER A 23 -15.25 25.26 3.77
N ARG A 24 -16.28 24.53 4.23
CA ARG A 24 -16.35 23.90 5.56
C ARG A 24 -15.49 22.65 5.66
N ILE A 25 -15.24 21.97 4.53
CA ILE A 25 -14.46 20.72 4.46
C ILE A 25 -13.04 21.02 3.97
N ARG A 26 -12.91 21.76 2.85
CA ARG A 26 -11.65 22.10 2.17
C ARG A 26 -10.95 20.88 1.54
N PRO A 27 -9.98 21.08 0.62
CA PRO A 27 -9.44 19.97 -0.18
C PRO A 27 -8.27 19.20 0.47
N LYS A 28 -7.85 19.57 1.68
CA LYS A 28 -6.68 18.94 2.33
C LYS A 28 -7.08 17.61 2.98
N PHE A 29 -6.16 16.64 3.02
CA PHE A 29 -6.37 15.32 3.65
C PHE A 29 -7.52 14.49 3.03
N LEU A 30 -7.92 14.79 1.79
CA LEU A 30 -8.96 14.05 1.06
C LEU A 30 -8.41 13.06 0.01
N ASN A 31 -7.10 12.87 -0.05
CA ASN A 31 -6.49 11.93 -0.99
C ASN A 31 -6.62 10.50 -0.47
N ALA A 32 -7.29 9.64 -1.23
CA ALA A 32 -7.37 8.23 -0.93
C ALA A 32 -6.02 7.53 -1.19
N SER A 33 -5.61 6.66 -0.27
CA SER A 33 -4.39 5.85 -0.36
C SER A 33 -4.65 4.41 0.10
N VAL A 34 -3.61 3.57 0.04
CA VAL A 34 -3.59 2.21 0.60
C VAL A 34 -3.74 2.19 2.13
N GLY A 35 -3.41 3.32 2.76
CA GLY A 35 -3.58 3.55 4.19
C GLY A 35 -2.81 4.80 4.62
N PHE A 36 -3.12 5.31 5.80
CA PHE A 36 -2.23 6.23 6.50
C PHE A 36 -1.19 5.45 7.30
N GLY A 37 -0.05 6.10 7.58
CA GLY A 37 1.01 5.59 8.44
C GLY A 37 1.66 6.69 9.27
N GLY A 38 2.89 6.44 9.72
CA GLY A 38 3.63 7.34 10.59
C GLY A 38 3.30 7.14 12.07
N SER A 39 4.21 7.57 12.94
CA SER A 39 4.13 7.32 14.40
C SER A 39 3.02 8.05 15.17
N CYS A 40 2.25 8.90 14.50
CA CYS A 40 1.29 9.79 15.17
C CYS A 40 -0.14 9.26 15.06
N PHE A 41 -0.69 9.08 13.84
CA PHE A 41 -2.13 8.84 13.68
C PHE A 41 -2.64 7.61 14.42
N GLN A 42 -2.07 6.43 14.17
CA GLN A 42 -2.57 5.20 14.80
C GLN A 42 -2.42 5.26 16.31
N LYS A 43 -1.25 5.65 16.81
CA LYS A 43 -0.94 5.77 18.23
C LYS A 43 -1.88 6.75 18.94
N ASP A 44 -2.05 7.95 18.41
CA ASP A 44 -2.84 9.00 19.06
C ASP A 44 -4.34 8.65 19.05
N ILE A 45 -4.84 8.03 17.99
CA ILE A 45 -6.23 7.54 17.92
C ILE A 45 -6.45 6.39 18.91
N LEU A 46 -5.54 5.41 18.98
CA LEU A 46 -5.66 4.31 19.93
C LEU A 46 -5.57 4.79 21.38
N ASN A 47 -4.71 5.78 21.66
CA ASN A 47 -4.66 6.43 22.96
C ASN A 47 -5.98 7.15 23.30
N LEU A 48 -6.59 7.85 22.34
CA LEU A 48 -7.90 8.46 22.52
C LEU A 48 -8.99 7.43 22.81
N VAL A 49 -9.02 6.33 22.06
CA VAL A 49 -9.93 5.18 22.29
C VAL A 49 -9.77 4.67 23.73
N TYR A 50 -8.53 4.44 24.17
CA TYR A 50 -8.24 3.98 25.53
C TYR A 50 -8.70 4.98 26.60
N ILE A 51 -8.45 6.28 26.41
CA ILE A 51 -8.93 7.33 27.33
C ILE A 51 -10.47 7.29 27.42
N CYS A 52 -11.18 7.15 26.30
CA CYS A 52 -12.64 7.02 26.30
C CYS A 52 -13.11 5.79 27.07
N GLU A 53 -12.47 4.63 26.88
CA GLU A 53 -12.78 3.39 27.61
C GLU A 53 -12.57 3.54 29.12
N CYS A 54 -11.44 4.13 29.55
CA CYS A 54 -11.16 4.38 30.97
C CYS A 54 -12.15 5.33 31.65
N ASN A 55 -12.81 6.20 30.88
CA ASN A 55 -13.82 7.13 31.40
C ASN A 55 -15.26 6.60 31.23
N GLY A 56 -15.44 5.33 30.86
CA GLY A 56 -16.77 4.73 30.69
C GLY A 56 -17.57 5.28 29.51
N LEU A 57 -16.89 5.69 28.43
CA LEU A 57 -17.49 6.23 27.20
C LEU A 57 -17.32 5.26 26.00
N PRO A 58 -17.93 4.06 26.04
CA PRO A 58 -17.71 3.03 25.03
C PRO A 58 -18.21 3.42 23.63
N GLU A 59 -19.28 4.20 23.50
CA GLU A 59 -19.80 4.65 22.21
C GLU A 59 -18.83 5.60 21.51
N VAL A 60 -18.18 6.49 22.27
CA VAL A 60 -17.16 7.42 21.76
C VAL A 60 -15.90 6.65 21.37
N ALA A 61 -15.49 5.69 22.20
CA ALA A 61 -14.36 4.81 21.90
C ALA A 61 -14.59 4.05 20.58
N GLU A 62 -15.76 3.44 20.40
CA GLU A 62 -16.07 2.67 19.19
C GLU A 62 -16.11 3.56 17.94
N TYR A 63 -16.63 4.79 18.04
CA TYR A 63 -16.59 5.75 16.93
C TYR A 63 -15.17 6.01 16.43
N TRP A 64 -14.22 6.29 17.33
CA TRP A 64 -12.82 6.54 16.95
C TRP A 64 -12.10 5.28 16.48
N LYS A 65 -12.44 4.13 17.07
CA LYS A 65 -11.89 2.83 16.66
C LYS A 65 -12.20 2.48 15.21
N GLN A 66 -13.32 2.97 14.65
CA GLN A 66 -13.64 2.79 13.23
C GLN A 66 -12.58 3.40 12.30
N VAL A 67 -11.89 4.47 12.71
CA VAL A 67 -10.81 5.08 11.91
C VAL A 67 -9.63 4.12 11.73
N ILE A 68 -9.30 3.34 12.77
CA ILE A 68 -8.26 2.30 12.67
C ILE A 68 -8.76 1.11 11.86
N LYS A 69 -9.98 0.61 12.17
CA LYS A 69 -10.59 -0.53 11.45
C LYS A 69 -10.64 -0.30 9.94
N ILE A 70 -11.02 0.90 9.50
CA ILE A 70 -11.08 1.21 8.06
C ILE A 70 -9.69 1.31 7.42
N ASN A 71 -8.68 1.77 8.15
CA ASN A 71 -7.29 1.79 7.68
C ASN A 71 -6.74 0.38 7.49
N ASP A 72 -6.98 -0.52 8.45
CA ASP A 72 -6.56 -1.92 8.34
C ASP A 72 -7.31 -2.65 7.22
N TYR A 73 -8.63 -2.44 7.12
CA TYR A 73 -9.43 -2.94 6.00
C TYR A 73 -8.89 -2.49 4.64
N GLN A 74 -8.48 -1.22 4.51
CA GLN A 74 -7.93 -0.68 3.26
C GLN A 74 -6.64 -1.40 2.83
N LYS A 75 -5.74 -1.70 3.77
CA LYS A 75 -4.50 -2.44 3.52
C LYS A 75 -4.80 -3.89 3.12
N ILE A 76 -5.68 -4.57 3.86
CA ILE A 76 -6.06 -5.96 3.60
C ILE A 76 -6.73 -6.11 2.24
N ARG A 77 -7.74 -5.28 1.93
CA ARG A 77 -8.45 -5.38 0.65
C ARG A 77 -7.53 -5.07 -0.54
N PHE A 78 -6.51 -4.23 -0.35
CA PHE A 78 -5.52 -3.96 -1.37
C PHE A 78 -4.69 -5.22 -1.66
N VAL A 79 -4.18 -5.90 -0.64
CA VAL A 79 -3.48 -7.20 -0.79
C VAL A 79 -4.39 -8.23 -1.47
N ASN A 80 -5.63 -8.38 -1.02
CA ASN A 80 -6.58 -9.32 -1.61
C ASN A 80 -6.83 -9.01 -3.09
N ARG A 81 -6.88 -7.72 -3.46
CA ARG A 81 -6.98 -7.32 -4.87
C ARG A 81 -5.75 -7.76 -5.66
N VAL A 82 -4.54 -7.57 -5.14
CA VAL A 82 -3.30 -8.04 -5.80
C VAL A 82 -3.36 -9.55 -6.05
N VAL A 83 -3.72 -10.32 -5.02
CA VAL A 83 -3.78 -11.79 -5.07
C VAL A 83 -4.87 -12.29 -6.02
N ALA A 84 -6.09 -11.77 -5.91
CA ALA A 84 -7.23 -12.14 -6.76
C ALA A 84 -6.94 -11.86 -8.24
N SER A 85 -6.37 -10.69 -8.55
CA SER A 85 -6.03 -10.28 -9.92
C SER A 85 -5.00 -11.20 -10.58
N MET A 86 -4.14 -11.82 -9.76
CA MET A 86 -3.13 -12.77 -10.20
C MET A 86 -3.61 -14.23 -10.07
N PHE A 87 -4.88 -14.49 -10.36
CA PHE A 87 -5.49 -15.83 -10.36
C PHE A 87 -5.48 -16.49 -8.98
N ASN A 88 -5.74 -15.70 -7.93
CA ASN A 88 -5.81 -16.14 -6.54
C ASN A 88 -4.52 -16.82 -6.02
N THR A 89 -3.37 -16.51 -6.63
CA THR A 89 -2.07 -17.01 -6.18
C THR A 89 -0.93 -16.08 -6.57
N VAL A 90 -0.08 -15.77 -5.60
CA VAL A 90 1.17 -15.02 -5.79
C VAL A 90 2.41 -15.84 -5.44
N SER A 91 2.22 -17.13 -5.12
CA SER A 91 3.30 -18.02 -4.73
C SER A 91 4.36 -18.11 -5.83
N GLY A 92 5.60 -17.77 -5.48
CA GLY A 92 6.75 -17.77 -6.39
C GLY A 92 6.77 -16.63 -7.41
N LYS A 93 5.70 -15.84 -7.53
CA LYS A 93 5.65 -14.68 -8.44
C LYS A 93 6.49 -13.54 -7.89
N LYS A 94 7.24 -12.89 -8.77
CA LYS A 94 7.97 -11.66 -8.45
C LYS A 94 6.99 -10.47 -8.47
N VAL A 95 6.90 -9.73 -7.38
CA VAL A 95 6.14 -8.49 -7.24
C VAL A 95 7.13 -7.36 -6.92
N ALA A 96 7.14 -6.33 -7.76
CA ALA A 96 7.92 -5.13 -7.53
C ALA A 96 7.17 -4.20 -6.58
N ILE A 97 7.86 -3.67 -5.58
CA ILE A 97 7.32 -2.70 -4.62
C ILE A 97 8.05 -1.38 -4.84
N LEU A 98 7.31 -0.35 -5.24
CA LEU A 98 7.83 1.01 -5.40
C LEU A 98 7.36 1.85 -4.22
N GLY A 99 8.30 2.19 -3.35
CA GLY A 99 8.04 2.92 -2.11
C GLY A 99 7.87 2.01 -0.89
N PHE A 100 8.54 2.38 0.19
CA PHE A 100 8.48 1.70 1.48
C PHE A 100 8.26 2.67 2.65
N ALA A 101 8.75 3.91 2.56
CA ALA A 101 8.48 4.95 3.54
C ALA A 101 6.97 5.24 3.68
N PHE A 102 6.52 5.72 4.84
CA PHE A 102 5.08 5.91 5.08
C PHE A 102 4.45 7.02 4.21
N LYS A 103 5.28 7.96 3.75
CA LYS A 103 4.98 9.06 2.82
C LYS A 103 6.25 9.45 2.06
N LYS A 104 6.13 10.28 1.03
CA LYS A 104 7.30 10.82 0.33
C LYS A 104 8.15 11.77 1.19
N ASP A 105 9.36 12.04 0.72
CA ASP A 105 10.33 12.99 1.27
C ASP A 105 10.82 12.64 2.70
N THR A 106 10.83 11.35 3.04
CA THR A 106 11.35 10.85 4.32
C THR A 106 11.82 9.39 4.22
N GLY A 107 12.79 9.00 5.05
CA GLY A 107 13.18 7.61 5.25
C GLY A 107 12.47 6.92 6.43
N ASP A 108 11.43 7.55 7.00
CA ASP A 108 10.69 6.99 8.14
C ASP A 108 9.72 5.88 7.69
N THR A 109 9.82 4.72 8.33
CA THR A 109 9.04 3.51 8.03
C THR A 109 8.01 3.17 9.11
N ARG A 110 7.93 3.97 10.18
CA ARG A 110 6.99 3.70 11.28
C ARG A 110 5.55 3.66 10.79
N GLU A 111 4.85 2.58 11.14
CA GLU A 111 3.46 2.32 10.72
C GLU A 111 3.23 2.47 9.21
N THR A 112 4.24 2.25 8.36
CA THR A 112 4.03 2.36 6.90
C THR A 112 3.04 1.29 6.42
N PRO A 113 2.05 1.65 5.58
CA PRO A 113 1.20 0.65 4.93
C PRO A 113 1.98 -0.36 4.08
N ALA A 114 3.19 0.00 3.63
CA ALA A 114 4.02 -0.88 2.83
C ALA A 114 4.44 -2.15 3.58
N ILE A 115 4.67 -2.07 4.90
CA ILE A 115 4.98 -3.25 5.72
C ILE A 115 3.81 -4.25 5.72
N ASP A 116 2.59 -3.77 5.96
CA ASP A 116 1.40 -4.63 6.00
C ASP A 116 1.14 -5.28 4.62
N VAL A 117 1.28 -4.52 3.53
CA VAL A 117 1.13 -5.04 2.16
C VAL A 117 2.19 -6.08 1.84
N CYS A 118 3.46 -5.78 2.12
CA CYS A 118 4.57 -6.70 1.90
C CYS A 118 4.40 -7.99 2.71
N LYS A 119 4.03 -7.90 3.99
CA LYS A 119 3.78 -9.08 4.84
C LYS A 119 2.61 -9.92 4.33
N GLY A 120 1.53 -9.30 3.87
CA GLY A 120 0.42 -10.01 3.24
C GLY A 120 0.86 -10.82 2.02
N LEU A 121 1.63 -10.21 1.11
CA LEU A 121 2.14 -10.88 -0.09
C LEU A 121 3.18 -11.97 0.24
N LEU A 122 4.03 -11.74 1.24
CA LEU A 122 5.00 -12.74 1.72
C LEU A 122 4.31 -13.94 2.37
N GLY A 123 3.19 -13.72 3.08
CA GLY A 123 2.35 -14.79 3.62
C GLY A 123 1.87 -15.77 2.55
N ASP A 124 1.56 -15.23 1.36
CA ASP A 124 1.19 -16.00 0.16
C ASP A 124 2.39 -16.41 -0.71
N LYS A 125 3.60 -16.35 -0.14
CA LYS A 125 4.87 -16.81 -0.73
C LYS A 125 5.28 -16.05 -2.01
N ALA A 126 4.89 -14.79 -2.14
CA ALA A 126 5.43 -13.92 -3.18
C ALA A 126 6.93 -13.67 -2.99
N LYS A 127 7.63 -13.35 -4.09
CA LYS A 127 9.00 -12.82 -4.07
C LYS A 127 8.94 -11.32 -4.26
N LEU A 128 9.43 -10.53 -3.32
CA LEU A 128 9.35 -9.08 -3.37
C LEU A 128 10.67 -8.49 -3.87
N SER A 129 10.58 -7.51 -4.77
CA SER A 129 11.72 -6.68 -5.17
C SER A 129 11.39 -5.23 -4.90
N ILE A 130 12.04 -4.64 -3.91
CA ILE A 130 11.68 -3.36 -3.32
C ILE A 130 12.66 -2.30 -3.79
N TYR A 131 12.12 -1.19 -4.32
CA TYR A 131 12.85 0.03 -4.56
C TYR A 131 12.26 1.17 -3.73
N GLU A 132 13.11 1.85 -2.97
CA GLU A 132 12.77 2.98 -2.13
C GLU A 132 13.95 3.96 -2.08
N PRO A 133 13.77 5.24 -2.44
CA PRO A 133 14.86 6.23 -2.50
C PRO A 133 15.54 6.58 -1.18
N GLN A 134 14.82 6.55 -0.05
CA GLN A 134 15.31 7.12 1.21
C GLN A 134 15.40 6.15 2.40
N VAL A 135 15.06 4.88 2.20
CA VAL A 135 15.11 3.85 3.25
C VAL A 135 16.19 2.83 2.90
N ASN A 136 17.10 2.59 3.84
CA ASN A 136 18.19 1.63 3.65
C ASN A 136 17.68 0.18 3.69
N GLU A 137 18.35 -0.72 2.95
CA GLU A 137 18.03 -2.15 2.90
C GLU A 137 17.94 -2.79 4.29
N ASP A 138 18.90 -2.51 5.17
CA ASP A 138 18.90 -3.06 6.53
C ASP A 138 17.63 -2.69 7.31
N GLN A 139 17.09 -1.47 7.11
CA GLN A 139 15.87 -1.04 7.78
C GLN A 139 14.66 -1.81 7.22
N ILE A 140 14.56 -1.92 5.89
CA ILE A 140 13.50 -2.68 5.21
C ILE A 140 13.49 -4.14 5.66
N GLN A 141 14.65 -4.79 5.68
CA GLN A 141 14.79 -6.18 6.09
C GLN A 141 14.40 -6.38 7.57
N ARG A 142 14.82 -5.48 8.46
CA ARG A 142 14.42 -5.50 9.88
C ARG A 142 12.91 -5.34 10.04
N ASP A 143 12.32 -4.34 9.40
CA ASP A 143 10.89 -4.02 9.52
C ASP A 143 10.00 -5.18 9.05
N LEU A 144 10.43 -5.89 8.00
CA LEU A 144 9.73 -7.07 7.48
C LEU A 144 9.95 -8.33 8.32
N ALA A 145 11.10 -8.47 8.98
CA ALA A 145 11.41 -9.60 9.85
C ALA A 145 10.78 -9.49 11.26
N MET A 146 10.55 -8.28 11.76
CA MET A 146 9.97 -8.04 13.10
C MET A 146 8.46 -8.34 13.12
N ASN A 147 7.96 -8.88 14.23
CA ASN A 147 6.52 -8.97 14.44
C ASN A 147 5.95 -7.59 14.82
N LYS A 148 4.67 -7.34 14.50
CA LYS A 148 4.02 -6.04 14.74
C LYS A 148 4.05 -5.62 16.22
N PHE A 149 4.10 -6.58 17.15
CA PHE A 149 4.16 -6.35 18.60
C PHE A 149 5.53 -5.87 19.10
N ASP A 150 6.61 -6.17 18.37
CA ASP A 150 7.98 -5.79 18.75
C ASP A 150 8.30 -4.31 18.45
N TRP A 151 7.38 -3.58 17.81
CA TRP A 151 7.52 -2.18 17.44
C TRP A 151 7.36 -1.21 18.63
N ASP A 152 6.52 -1.55 19.62
CA ASP A 152 6.15 -0.64 20.72
C ASP A 152 7.01 -0.83 21.99
N HIS A 153 7.86 -1.86 22.02
CA HIS A 153 8.73 -2.18 23.16
C HIS A 153 10.16 -2.51 22.71
N PRO A 154 11.04 -1.50 22.49
CA PRO A 154 12.45 -1.71 22.16
C PRO A 154 13.29 -2.16 23.38
N LEU A 155 12.78 -3.11 24.19
CA LEU A 155 13.53 -3.73 25.28
C LEU A 155 14.31 -4.94 24.75
N HIS A 156 15.60 -4.72 24.50
CA HIS A 156 16.68 -5.72 24.55
C HIS A 156 16.52 -7.05 23.77
N LEU A 157 15.98 -7.00 22.56
CA LEU A 157 16.23 -8.08 21.59
C LEU A 157 16.63 -7.46 20.25
N GLN A 158 17.87 -6.98 20.17
CA GLN A 158 18.52 -6.98 18.86
C GLN A 158 18.61 -8.45 18.44
N PRO A 159 18.01 -8.86 17.31
CA PRO A 159 18.22 -10.22 16.84
C PRO A 159 19.73 -10.41 16.66
N MET A 160 20.31 -11.41 17.35
CA MET A 160 21.74 -11.73 17.32
C MET A 160 22.22 -12.22 15.94
N SER A 161 21.36 -12.22 14.92
CA SER A 161 21.71 -12.59 13.55
C SER A 161 20.87 -11.82 12.53
N PRO A 162 21.45 -11.46 11.38
CA PRO A 162 20.71 -10.83 10.30
C PRO A 162 19.83 -11.90 9.65
N THR A 163 18.59 -12.04 10.10
CA THR A 163 17.60 -12.87 9.41
C THR A 163 16.89 -12.03 8.36
N GLY A 164 17.61 -11.68 7.30
CA GLY A 164 17.01 -11.11 6.11
C GLY A 164 15.90 -12.04 5.59
N VAL A 165 14.79 -11.47 5.14
CA VAL A 165 13.68 -12.23 4.58
C VAL A 165 14.14 -12.71 3.20
N LYS A 166 14.41 -14.02 3.05
CA LYS A 166 14.99 -14.61 1.83
C LYS A 166 14.21 -14.29 0.56
N GLN A 167 12.90 -14.06 0.66
CA GLN A 167 12.03 -13.72 -0.45
C GLN A 167 12.05 -12.23 -0.83
N VAL A 168 12.79 -11.38 -0.12
CA VAL A 168 12.87 -9.93 -0.33
C VAL A 168 14.25 -9.57 -0.88
N SER A 169 14.28 -8.89 -2.03
CA SER A 169 15.45 -8.18 -2.52
C SER A 169 15.22 -6.68 -2.51
N VAL A 170 16.15 -5.91 -1.95
CA VAL A 170 16.16 -4.45 -2.07
C VAL A 170 17.10 -4.07 -3.22
N VAL A 171 16.64 -3.20 -4.11
CA VAL A 171 17.37 -2.83 -5.33
C VAL A 171 17.45 -1.32 -5.47
N TRP A 172 18.33 -0.85 -6.35
CA TRP A 172 18.73 0.55 -6.43
C TRP A 172 17.89 1.40 -7.39
N ASP A 173 17.02 0.78 -8.19
CA ASP A 173 16.19 1.47 -9.16
C ASP A 173 14.90 0.70 -9.51
N ALA A 174 13.88 1.43 -9.95
CA ALA A 174 12.58 0.88 -10.31
C ALA A 174 12.62 -0.10 -11.50
N TYR A 175 13.56 0.04 -12.44
CA TYR A 175 13.66 -0.85 -13.60
C TYR A 175 14.20 -2.23 -13.19
N THR A 176 15.18 -2.28 -12.30
CA THR A 176 15.68 -3.52 -11.71
C THR A 176 14.61 -4.20 -10.86
N ALA A 177 13.83 -3.41 -10.10
CA ALA A 177 12.72 -3.94 -9.30
C ALA A 177 11.67 -4.63 -10.17
N THR A 178 11.34 -4.02 -11.32
CA THR A 178 10.26 -4.48 -12.22
C THR A 178 10.68 -5.51 -13.24
N LYS A 179 11.97 -5.69 -13.52
CA LYS A 179 12.46 -6.74 -14.43
C LYS A 179 11.95 -8.13 -14.02
N ASP A 180 11.33 -8.86 -14.95
CA ASP A 180 10.70 -10.17 -14.75
C ASP A 180 9.59 -10.20 -13.67
N ALA A 181 9.10 -9.03 -13.23
CA ALA A 181 7.99 -8.96 -12.28
C ALA A 181 6.66 -9.25 -12.98
N HIS A 182 5.72 -9.81 -12.22
CA HIS A 182 4.33 -10.03 -12.65
C HIS A 182 3.48 -8.79 -12.35
N ALA A 183 3.80 -8.11 -11.25
CA ALA A 183 3.05 -6.96 -10.76
C ALA A 183 3.98 -5.89 -10.21
N VAL A 184 3.54 -4.64 -10.26
CA VAL A 184 4.13 -3.49 -9.57
C VAL A 184 3.11 -2.96 -8.57
N CYS A 185 3.50 -2.78 -7.32
CA CYS A 185 2.71 -2.09 -6.30
C CYS A 185 3.38 -0.75 -5.98
N ILE A 186 2.66 0.36 -6.16
CA ILE A 186 3.13 1.70 -5.80
C ILE A 186 2.54 2.05 -4.43
N LEU A 187 3.38 2.08 -3.40
CA LEU A 187 2.95 2.18 -2.00
C LEU A 187 3.34 3.49 -1.32
N THR A 188 4.19 4.29 -1.96
CA THR A 188 4.58 5.63 -1.50
C THR A 188 4.59 6.61 -2.67
N GLU A 189 4.08 7.82 -2.46
CA GLU A 189 3.84 8.83 -3.50
C GLU A 189 5.09 9.62 -3.94
N TRP A 190 6.24 8.96 -4.09
CA TRP A 190 7.46 9.61 -4.57
C TRP A 190 7.25 10.24 -5.95
N ASP A 191 7.72 11.48 -6.12
CA ASP A 191 7.49 12.23 -7.36
C ASP A 191 8.19 11.60 -8.57
N GLU A 192 9.32 10.91 -8.36
CA GLU A 192 10.03 10.18 -9.42
C GLU A 192 9.21 9.07 -10.07
N PHE A 193 8.28 8.44 -9.33
CA PHE A 193 7.44 7.37 -9.87
C PHE A 193 6.49 7.88 -10.95
N LYS A 194 6.15 9.17 -10.93
CA LYS A 194 5.23 9.78 -11.91
C LYS A 194 5.81 9.84 -13.32
N SER A 195 7.14 9.83 -13.45
CA SER A 195 7.86 10.08 -14.70
C SER A 195 8.75 8.90 -15.14
N LEU A 196 8.55 7.71 -14.58
CA LEU A 196 9.27 6.51 -15.02
C LEU A 196 8.89 6.12 -16.45
N ASP A 197 9.81 5.47 -17.16
CA ASP A 197 9.53 4.84 -18.45
C ASP A 197 8.76 3.53 -18.25
N TYR A 198 7.44 3.66 -18.10
CA TYR A 198 6.54 2.54 -17.93
C TYR A 198 6.48 1.62 -19.15
N LYS A 199 6.81 2.10 -20.35
CA LYS A 199 6.88 1.25 -21.54
C LYS A 199 8.05 0.28 -21.43
N LYS A 200 9.23 0.81 -21.07
CA LYS A 200 10.41 -0.02 -20.79
C LYS A 200 10.17 -1.02 -19.66
N MET A 201 9.48 -0.60 -18.58
CA MET A 201 9.10 -1.52 -17.49
C MET A 201 8.17 -2.62 -18.02
N TYR A 202 7.13 -2.26 -18.76
CA TYR A 202 6.19 -3.20 -19.37
C TYR A 202 6.92 -4.23 -20.23
N ASP A 203 7.78 -3.81 -21.14
CA ASP A 203 8.47 -4.70 -22.08
C ASP A 203 9.37 -5.74 -21.36
N ASN A 204 9.83 -5.44 -20.14
CA ASN A 204 10.68 -6.32 -19.33
C ASN A 204 9.93 -7.09 -18.23
N MET A 205 8.61 -6.95 -18.13
CA MET A 205 7.77 -7.67 -17.17
C MET A 205 7.19 -8.97 -17.75
N GLN A 206 6.76 -9.88 -16.87
CA GLN A 206 5.97 -11.04 -17.26
C GLN A 206 4.58 -10.61 -17.75
N LYS A 207 3.91 -11.45 -18.55
CA LYS A 207 2.58 -11.17 -19.10
C LYS A 207 1.54 -12.17 -18.58
N PRO A 208 0.31 -11.74 -18.24
CA PRO A 208 -0.13 -10.35 -18.18
C PRO A 208 0.60 -9.53 -17.09
N ALA A 209 0.84 -8.25 -17.36
CA ALA A 209 1.56 -7.34 -16.46
C ALA A 209 0.59 -6.46 -15.69
N PHE A 210 0.73 -6.40 -14.37
CA PHE A 210 -0.20 -5.66 -13.50
C PHE A 210 0.47 -4.43 -12.85
N ILE A 211 -0.29 -3.34 -12.70
CA ILE A 211 0.06 -2.21 -11.83
C ILE A 211 -1.04 -2.01 -10.80
N PHE A 212 -0.65 -1.97 -9.53
CA PHE A 212 -1.50 -1.64 -8.39
C PHE A 212 -1.02 -0.32 -7.78
N ASP A 213 -1.69 0.76 -8.13
CA ASP A 213 -1.41 2.10 -7.62
C ASP A 213 -2.17 2.34 -6.31
N GLY A 214 -1.47 2.21 -5.19
CA GLY A 214 -1.97 2.47 -3.85
C GLY A 214 -1.98 3.95 -3.46
N ARG A 215 -1.51 4.86 -4.33
CA ARG A 215 -1.35 6.30 -4.03
C ARG A 215 -1.98 7.23 -5.06
N ASN A 216 -2.54 6.69 -6.14
CA ASN A 216 -3.13 7.46 -7.25
C ASN A 216 -2.15 8.49 -7.85
N VAL A 217 -0.88 8.09 -8.01
CA VAL A 217 0.20 8.96 -8.53
C VAL A 217 0.47 8.77 -10.02
N VAL A 218 0.03 7.65 -10.61
CA VAL A 218 0.24 7.37 -12.04
C VAL A 218 -1.03 7.58 -12.86
N ASP A 219 -0.82 7.84 -14.15
CA ASP A 219 -1.86 7.97 -15.15
C ASP A 219 -2.33 6.58 -15.61
N ALA A 220 -3.46 6.14 -15.05
CA ALA A 220 -4.00 4.80 -15.32
C ALA A 220 -4.35 4.58 -16.80
N ASP A 221 -4.78 5.60 -17.52
CA ASP A 221 -5.20 5.47 -18.91
C ASP A 221 -3.99 5.27 -19.82
N LYS A 222 -2.91 6.04 -19.60
CA LYS A 222 -1.64 5.82 -20.31
C LYS A 222 -1.05 4.44 -20.05
N LEU A 223 -1.17 3.93 -18.82
CA LEU A 223 -0.68 2.59 -18.49
C LEU A 223 -1.49 1.49 -19.19
N ARG A 224 -2.81 1.67 -19.33
CA ARG A 224 -3.68 0.77 -20.11
C ARG A 224 -3.34 0.78 -21.58
N GLU A 225 -3.07 1.96 -22.16
CA GLU A 225 -2.62 2.10 -23.56
C GLU A 225 -1.31 1.33 -23.84
N ILE A 226 -0.39 1.30 -22.86
CA ILE A 226 0.84 0.50 -22.95
C ILE A 226 0.54 -1.01 -22.94
N GLY A 227 -0.52 -1.43 -22.25
CA GLY A 227 -0.97 -2.83 -22.13
C GLY A 227 -1.02 -3.37 -20.69
N PHE A 228 -0.78 -2.53 -19.67
CA PHE A 228 -0.94 -2.96 -18.28
C PHE A 228 -2.40 -3.21 -17.93
N ILE A 229 -2.63 -4.17 -17.03
CA ILE A 229 -3.85 -4.27 -16.26
C ILE A 229 -3.66 -3.42 -15.00
N VAL A 230 -4.47 -2.39 -14.83
CA VAL A 230 -4.30 -1.36 -13.81
C VAL A 230 -5.41 -1.44 -12.77
N TYR A 231 -4.99 -1.47 -11.52
CA TYR A 231 -5.82 -1.18 -10.37
C TYR A 231 -5.31 0.08 -9.70
N ALA A 232 -6.17 1.06 -9.50
CA ALA A 232 -5.87 2.27 -8.76
C ALA A 232 -6.98 2.51 -7.73
N ILE A 233 -6.59 2.82 -6.48
CA ILE A 233 -7.54 2.91 -5.37
C ILE A 233 -8.66 3.90 -5.68
N GLY A 234 -9.90 3.44 -5.59
CA GLY A 234 -11.08 4.27 -5.77
C GLY A 234 -11.36 4.72 -7.21
N LYS A 235 -10.69 4.16 -8.22
CA LYS A 235 -10.98 4.42 -9.64
C LYS A 235 -11.83 3.29 -10.25
N PRO A 236 -12.48 3.52 -11.40
CA PRO A 236 -13.17 2.46 -12.14
C PRO A 236 -12.24 1.28 -12.42
N LEU A 237 -12.72 0.07 -12.13
CA LEU A 237 -11.96 -1.16 -12.32
C LEU A 237 -11.81 -1.49 -13.81
N ASP A 238 -10.64 -2.01 -14.18
CA ASP A 238 -10.44 -2.62 -15.49
C ASP A 238 -11.40 -3.78 -15.71
N ALA A 239 -11.80 -3.98 -16.97
CA ALA A 239 -12.70 -5.08 -17.35
C ALA A 239 -12.18 -6.44 -16.85
N TRP A 240 -10.86 -6.65 -16.90
CA TRP A 240 -10.20 -7.84 -16.37
C TRP A 240 -10.45 -8.07 -14.87
N LEU A 241 -10.53 -6.99 -14.10
CA LEU A 241 -10.63 -7.02 -12.64
C LEU A 241 -12.07 -7.04 -12.14
N LYS A 242 -13.02 -6.60 -12.96
CA LYS A 242 -14.41 -6.41 -12.57
C LYS A 242 -15.08 -7.69 -12.09
N ASP A 243 -14.77 -8.82 -12.72
CA ASP A 243 -15.33 -10.12 -12.41
C ASP A 243 -14.50 -10.94 -11.41
N MET A 244 -13.39 -10.37 -10.92
CA MET A 244 -12.54 -10.98 -9.89
C MET A 244 -12.84 -10.33 -8.54
N PRO A 245 -13.64 -10.96 -7.65
CA PRO A 245 -13.92 -10.39 -6.34
C PRO A 245 -12.62 -10.31 -5.52
N ALA A 246 -12.31 -9.13 -5.00
CA ALA A 246 -11.20 -8.92 -4.05
C ALA A 246 -11.64 -9.15 -2.58
N VAL A 247 -12.74 -9.86 -2.39
CA VAL A 247 -13.34 -10.15 -1.09
C VAL A 247 -13.54 -11.66 -1.00
N VAL A 248 -12.85 -12.27 -0.04
CA VAL A 248 -13.35 -13.42 0.70
C VAL A 248 -13.72 -12.91 2.07
#